data_AF-A0A7S2GEU9-F1
#
_entry.id   AF-A0A7S2GEU9-F1
#
_cell.length_a   1.000
_cell.length_b   1.000
_cell.length_c   1.000
_cell.angle_alpha   90.00
_cell.angle_beta   90.00
_cell.angle_gamma   90.00
#
_symmetry.space_group_name_H-M   'P 1'
#
loop_
_entity.id
_entity.type
_entity.pdbx_description
1 polymer ?
#
loop_
_entity_poly.entity_id
_entity_poly.type
_entity_poly.pdbx_seq_one_letter_code
_entity_poly.pdbx_strand_id
1 'polypeptide(L)'
;GGGLLITGPSGFTVASTCSIEAAPPERRSTYDIVAASALPVGMGCESTAAADGKLQILIKSGVGSELPPGRYRFQIAATNPSSTMQNPMLATSPCGYRHCWRFESLKYVGVANSPPLDAESYVVAFPVNMKLVEALLPQLTLAQQAATGRNDRPE
;
A
#
# COMPACT_ATOMS: atom_id res chain seq x y z
N GLY A 1 14.68 9.55 16.68
CA GLY A 1 13.26 9.35 16.37
C GLY A 1 13.15 9.01 14.90
N GLY A 2 12.35 8.00 14.55
CA GLY A 2 12.22 7.55 13.18
C GLY A 2 10.88 6.85 12.96
N GLY A 3 10.14 7.25 11.93
CA GLY A 3 8.97 6.54 11.43
C GLY A 3 8.97 6.50 9.92
N LEU A 4 8.04 5.75 9.34
CA LEU A 4 7.87 5.67 7.89
C LEU A 4 6.47 6.15 7.54
N LEU A 5 6.39 7.14 6.65
CA LEU A 5 5.15 7.54 6.01
C LEU A 5 5.10 6.95 4.61
N ILE A 6 4.05 6.17 4.35
CA ILE A 6 3.77 5.60 3.04
C ILE A 6 2.52 6.29 2.50
N THR A 7 2.62 6.90 1.32
CA THR A 7 1.48 7.50 0.64
C THR A 7 1.13 6.67 -0.59
N GLY A 8 -0.09 6.14 -0.63
CA GLY A 8 -0.63 5.38 -1.75
C GLY A 8 -1.51 6.21 -2.69
N PRO A 9 -1.88 5.65 -3.85
CA PRO A 9 -2.85 6.26 -4.75
C PRO A 9 -4.23 6.41 -4.11
N SER A 10 -5.06 7.29 -4.66
CA SER A 10 -6.43 7.50 -4.18
C SER A 10 -7.30 6.26 -4.36
N GLY A 11 -8.21 6.03 -3.41
CA GLY A 11 -9.17 4.92 -3.45
C GLY A 11 -8.69 3.60 -2.84
N PHE A 12 -7.38 3.44 -2.60
CA PHE A 12 -6.89 2.35 -1.75
C PHE A 12 -7.26 2.62 -0.30
N THR A 13 -7.61 1.57 0.44
CA THR A 13 -7.90 1.68 1.87
C THR A 13 -7.14 0.62 2.66
N VAL A 14 -6.84 0.95 3.91
CA VAL A 14 -6.23 0.06 4.90
C VAL A 14 -7.05 0.25 6.19
N ALA A 15 -7.09 -0.75 7.07
CA ALA A 15 -7.71 -0.58 8.37
C ALA A 15 -7.05 0.59 9.14
N SER A 16 -7.85 1.40 9.85
CA SER A 16 -7.35 2.58 10.57
C SER A 16 -6.21 2.24 11.53
N THR A 17 -6.30 1.08 12.19
CA THR A 17 -5.19 0.40 12.86
C THR A 17 -4.79 -0.80 12.02
N CYS A 18 -3.67 -0.69 11.29
CA CYS A 18 -3.22 -1.76 10.40
C CYS A 18 -2.38 -2.81 11.13
N SER A 19 -2.42 -4.03 10.61
CA SER A 19 -1.49 -5.10 10.98
C SER A 19 -0.24 -5.02 10.11
N ILE A 20 0.93 -5.04 10.76
CA ILE A 20 2.21 -5.21 10.09
C ILE A 20 2.57 -6.68 10.19
N GLU A 21 2.76 -7.33 9.06
CA GLU A 21 3.08 -8.75 8.99
C GLU A 21 4.44 -8.97 8.35
N ALA A 22 5.05 -10.12 8.64
CA ALA A 22 6.24 -10.56 7.93
C ALA A 22 5.89 -10.80 6.45
N ALA A 23 6.64 -10.18 5.54
CA ALA A 23 6.42 -10.40 4.12
C ALA A 23 6.77 -11.86 3.74
N PRO A 24 5.97 -12.54 2.92
CA PRO A 24 6.21 -13.91 2.50
C PRO A 24 7.54 -14.00 1.74
N PRO A 25 8.25 -15.14 1.82
CA PRO A 25 9.46 -15.34 1.02
C PRO A 25 9.10 -15.20 -0.47
N GLU A 26 9.81 -14.34 -1.19
CA GLU A 26 9.61 -14.19 -2.64
C GLU A 26 9.98 -15.48 -3.39
N ARG A 27 9.25 -15.79 -4.47
CA ARG A 27 9.81 -16.58 -5.59
C ARG A 27 10.89 -15.71 -6.23
N ARG A 28 12.13 -15.86 -5.76
CA ARG A 28 13.26 -14.99 -6.11
C ARG A 28 13.59 -14.99 -7.61
N SER A 29 13.94 -13.81 -8.13
CA SER A 29 15.00 -13.67 -9.14
C SER A 29 16.35 -13.93 -8.45
N THR A 30 17.25 -14.69 -9.08
CA THR A 30 18.51 -15.18 -8.48
C THR A 30 19.52 -14.11 -8.05
N TYR A 31 19.24 -12.83 -8.26
CA TYR A 31 20.18 -11.72 -8.06
C TYR A 31 19.90 -10.84 -6.82
N ASP A 32 18.79 -11.05 -6.09
CA ASP A 32 18.49 -10.28 -4.88
C ASP A 32 18.88 -11.05 -3.61
N ILE A 33 20.11 -10.83 -3.16
CA ILE A 33 20.71 -11.48 -1.98
C ILE A 33 21.02 -10.45 -0.88
N VAL A 34 20.11 -9.52 -0.59
CA VAL A 34 20.27 -8.68 0.60
C VAL A 34 19.26 -9.14 1.64
N ALA A 35 19.77 -9.64 2.76
CA ALA A 35 18.95 -9.98 3.92
C ALA A 35 18.21 -8.72 4.38
N ALA A 36 16.88 -8.77 4.36
CA ALA A 36 16.04 -7.73 4.93
C ALA A 36 15.50 -8.23 6.26
N SER A 37 15.55 -7.38 7.28
CA SER A 37 15.09 -7.70 8.63
C SER A 37 13.59 -7.46 8.76
N ALA A 38 12.94 -8.17 9.69
CA ALA A 38 11.62 -7.77 10.15
C ALA A 38 11.68 -6.39 10.82
N LEU A 39 10.55 -5.67 10.83
CA LEU A 39 10.45 -4.44 11.61
C LEU A 39 10.68 -4.74 13.10
N PRO A 40 11.27 -3.79 13.86
CA PRO A 40 11.47 -3.96 15.30
C PRO A 40 10.16 -4.29 16.04
N VAL A 41 10.28 -4.97 17.17
CA VAL A 41 9.12 -5.24 18.04
C VAL A 41 8.55 -3.92 18.56
N GLY A 42 7.22 -3.84 18.63
CA GLY A 42 6.53 -2.65 19.13
C GLY A 42 6.30 -1.57 18.07
N MET A 43 6.55 -1.83 16.79
CA MET A 43 6.10 -0.95 15.71
C MET A 43 4.58 -1.09 15.52
N GLY A 44 3.87 0.04 15.58
CA GLY A 44 2.46 0.19 15.25
C GLY A 44 2.27 0.77 13.86
N CYS A 45 1.05 0.60 13.34
CA CYS A 45 0.63 1.09 12.04
C CYS A 45 -0.71 1.79 12.16
N GLU A 46 -0.78 3.01 11.66
CA GLU A 46 -2.00 3.79 11.56
C GLU A 46 -2.22 4.20 10.11
N SER A 47 -3.46 4.15 9.65
CA SER A 47 -3.80 4.63 8.31
C SER A 47 -4.91 5.67 8.35
N THR A 48 -4.83 6.59 7.39
CA THR A 48 -5.78 7.70 7.23
C THR A 48 -5.92 8.03 5.75
N ALA A 49 -7.09 8.54 5.36
CA ALA A 49 -7.30 9.12 4.04
C ALA A 49 -6.93 10.61 4.10
N ALA A 50 -5.99 11.03 3.26
CA ALA A 50 -5.66 12.43 3.08
C ALA A 50 -6.82 13.17 2.39
N ALA A 51 -6.82 14.50 2.47
CA ALA A 51 -7.86 15.35 1.89
C ALA A 51 -7.98 15.21 0.35
N ASP A 52 -6.90 14.81 -0.32
CA ASP A 52 -6.85 14.51 -1.76
C ASP A 52 -7.28 13.06 -2.09
N GLY A 53 -7.82 12.34 -1.10
CA GLY A 53 -8.29 10.96 -1.21
C GLY A 53 -7.17 9.93 -1.25
N LYS A 54 -5.90 10.33 -1.13
CA LYS A 54 -4.75 9.39 -1.07
C LYS A 54 -4.71 8.67 0.27
N LEU A 55 -4.31 7.40 0.22
CA LEU A 55 -4.03 6.64 1.42
C LEU A 55 -2.72 7.12 2.06
N GLN A 56 -2.72 7.36 3.35
CA GLN A 56 -1.51 7.57 4.15
C GLN A 56 -1.42 6.47 5.21
N ILE A 57 -0.25 5.84 5.30
CA ILE A 57 0.07 4.82 6.30
C ILE A 57 1.29 5.32 7.07
N LEU A 58 1.14 5.44 8.38
CA LEU A 58 2.19 5.83 9.29
C LEU A 58 2.64 4.62 10.10
N ILE A 59 3.88 4.18 9.87
CA ILE A 59 4.55 3.18 10.70
C ILE A 59 5.37 3.91 11.74
N LYS A 60 5.07 3.64 13.01
CA LYS A 60 5.65 4.33 14.15
C LYS A 60 5.96 3.37 15.26
N SER A 61 6.96 3.65 16.07
CA SER A 61 7.19 2.88 17.27
C SER A 61 6.15 3.22 18.35
N GLY A 62 5.70 2.21 19.08
CA GLY A 62 5.06 2.37 20.38
C GLY A 62 6.06 2.94 21.39
N VAL A 63 5.61 3.94 22.15
CA VAL A 63 6.33 4.75 23.15
C VAL A 63 7.74 4.22 23.49
N GLY A 64 8.78 4.92 22.99
CA GLY A 64 10.16 4.75 23.45
C GLY A 64 11.09 3.95 22.54
N SER A 65 10.63 3.33 21.46
CA SER A 65 11.54 2.79 20.43
C SER A 65 11.65 3.75 19.24
N GLU A 66 12.77 3.67 18.54
CA GLU A 66 12.99 4.39 17.28
C GLU A 66 13.12 3.35 16.18
N LEU A 67 12.68 3.65 14.95
CA LEU A 67 13.00 2.82 13.80
C LEU A 67 14.49 3.04 13.45
N PRO A 68 15.38 2.07 13.70
CA PRO A 68 16.79 2.25 13.38
C PRO A 68 17.00 2.32 11.86
N PRO A 69 18.10 2.93 11.39
CA PRO A 69 18.47 2.83 9.99
C PRO A 69 18.71 1.37 9.59
N GLY A 70 18.08 0.92 8.51
CA GLY A 70 18.21 -0.46 8.04
C GLY A 70 17.28 -0.81 6.88
N ARG A 71 17.49 -1.99 6.31
CA ARG A 71 16.61 -2.55 5.28
C ARG A 71 15.58 -3.46 5.94
N TYR A 72 14.33 -3.04 5.91
CA TYR A 72 13.20 -3.78 6.46
C TYR A 72 12.33 -4.38 5.37
N ARG A 73 11.70 -5.51 5.69
CA ARG A 73 10.70 -6.15 4.82
C ARG A 73 9.49 -6.54 5.64
N PHE A 74 8.34 -6.05 5.21
CA PHE A 74 7.05 -6.26 5.86
C PHE A 74 5.95 -6.17 4.81
N GLN A 75 4.75 -6.59 5.16
CA GLN A 75 3.56 -6.42 4.34
C GLN A 75 2.43 -5.80 5.17
N ILE A 76 1.52 -5.11 4.48
CA ILE A 76 0.30 -4.53 5.06
C ILE A 76 -0.82 -4.89 4.10
N ALA A 77 -1.91 -5.45 4.63
CA ALA A 77 -3.09 -5.76 3.84
C ALA A 77 -3.81 -4.46 3.45
N ALA A 78 -4.02 -4.26 2.15
CA ALA A 78 -4.76 -3.14 1.59
C ALA A 78 -5.95 -3.64 0.76
N THR A 79 -7.01 -2.85 0.74
CA THR A 79 -8.17 -3.06 -0.13
C THR A 79 -8.05 -2.19 -1.36
N ASN A 80 -8.32 -2.78 -2.53
CA ASN A 80 -8.31 -2.08 -3.79
C ASN A 80 -9.46 -1.07 -3.88
N PRO A 81 -9.31 0.01 -4.65
CA PRO A 81 -10.42 0.86 -5.09
C PRO A 81 -11.58 0.03 -5.67
N SER A 82 -12.81 0.49 -5.44
CA SER A 82 -14.02 -0.14 -6.00
C SER A 82 -14.19 0.08 -7.50
N SER A 83 -13.52 1.11 -8.05
CA SER A 83 -13.50 1.41 -9.48
C SER A 83 -12.24 0.87 -10.15
N THR A 84 -12.30 0.72 -11.47
CA THR A 84 -11.08 0.49 -12.25
C THR A 84 -10.10 1.64 -12.06
N MET A 85 -8.82 1.30 -11.97
CA MET A 85 -7.71 2.24 -11.91
C MET A 85 -6.70 1.86 -12.98
N GLN A 86 -6.66 2.65 -14.06
CA GLN A 86 -5.60 2.52 -15.05
C GLN A 86 -4.35 3.23 -14.56
N ASN A 87 -3.19 2.63 -14.77
CA ASN A 87 -1.92 3.26 -14.47
C ASN A 87 -1.06 3.43 -15.73
N PRO A 88 -1.42 4.32 -16.67
CA PRO A 88 -0.62 4.57 -17.86
C PRO A 88 0.69 5.29 -17.51
N MET A 89 1.68 5.19 -18.40
CA MET A 89 2.92 5.95 -18.28
C MET A 89 2.64 7.44 -18.23
N LEU A 90 3.36 8.14 -17.36
CA LEU A 90 3.33 9.58 -17.21
C LEU A 90 4.73 10.03 -16.82
N ALA A 91 5.53 10.45 -17.80
CA ALA A 91 6.95 10.75 -17.61
C ALA A 91 7.23 11.87 -16.58
N THR A 92 6.24 12.72 -16.31
CA THR A 92 6.35 13.80 -15.31
C THR A 92 6.12 13.33 -13.88
N SER A 93 5.70 12.09 -13.66
CA SER A 93 5.47 11.58 -12.31
C SER A 93 6.75 10.98 -11.71
N PRO A 94 6.88 10.95 -10.36
CA PRO A 94 8.10 10.45 -9.70
C PRO A 94 8.44 8.98 -10.00
N CYS A 95 7.44 8.14 -10.28
CA CYS A 95 7.66 6.74 -10.64
C CYS A 95 7.53 6.46 -12.15
N GLY A 96 7.33 7.49 -12.99
CA GLY A 96 7.11 7.35 -14.44
C GLY A 96 5.71 6.89 -14.86
N TYR A 97 4.78 6.74 -13.92
CA TYR A 97 3.39 6.32 -14.11
C TYR A 97 2.39 7.21 -13.37
N ARG A 98 1.14 7.26 -13.82
CA ARG A 98 0.08 8.12 -13.24
C ARG A 98 -0.10 7.95 -11.73
N HIS A 99 0.04 6.73 -11.22
CA HIS A 99 -0.16 6.33 -9.84
C HIS A 99 1.12 5.71 -9.28
N CYS A 100 1.60 6.29 -8.17
CA CYS A 100 2.82 5.89 -7.49
C CYS A 100 2.53 5.69 -6.00
N TRP A 101 3.25 4.75 -5.39
CA TRP A 101 3.44 4.71 -3.95
C TRP A 101 4.68 5.53 -3.60
N ARG A 102 4.58 6.38 -2.59
CA ARG A 102 5.69 7.19 -2.06
C ARG A 102 6.06 6.70 -0.66
N PHE A 103 7.34 6.62 -0.37
CA PHE A 103 7.87 6.24 0.94
C PHE A 103 8.81 7.34 1.45
N GLU A 104 8.59 7.76 2.69
CA GLU A 104 9.32 8.85 3.33
C GLU A 104 9.69 8.47 4.77
N SER A 105 10.97 8.55 5.13
CA SER A 105 11.42 8.38 6.50
C SER A 105 11.29 9.70 7.26
N LEU A 106 10.64 9.69 8.42
CA LEU A 106 10.32 10.89 9.20
C LEU A 106 11.24 11.02 10.42
N LYS A 107 11.77 12.23 10.66
CA LYS A 107 12.52 12.55 11.88
C LYS A 107 11.64 12.56 13.14
N TYR A 108 10.44 13.12 13.04
CA TYR A 108 9.48 13.24 14.14
C TYR A 108 8.14 12.65 13.72
N VAL A 109 7.70 11.63 14.43
CA VAL A 109 6.45 10.93 14.11
C VAL A 109 5.26 11.64 14.75
N GLY A 110 4.17 11.82 14.01
CA GLY A 110 2.96 12.51 14.48
C GLY A 110 3.06 14.04 14.51
N VAL A 111 4.16 14.61 13.99
CA VAL A 111 4.35 16.05 13.84
C VAL A 111 4.10 16.42 12.37
N ALA A 112 3.16 17.34 12.15
CA ALA A 112 2.92 17.88 10.82
C ALA A 112 4.20 18.54 10.27
N ASN A 113 4.50 18.29 9.00
CA ASN A 113 5.71 18.79 8.32
C ASN A 113 7.03 18.36 8.99
N SER A 114 7.07 17.18 9.63
CA SER A 114 8.34 16.59 10.04
C SER A 114 9.28 16.53 8.83
N PRO A 115 10.54 16.98 8.94
CA PRO A 115 11.48 16.86 7.85
C PRO A 115 11.77 15.38 7.55
N PRO A 116 11.98 15.04 6.26
CA PRO A 116 12.43 13.71 5.89
C PRO A 116 13.86 13.46 6.39
N LEU A 117 14.18 12.22 6.75
CA LEU A 117 15.54 11.80 7.12
C LEU A 117 16.36 11.35 5.91
N ASP A 118 15.69 10.76 4.93
CA ASP A 118 16.30 10.26 3.69
C ASP A 118 15.60 10.86 2.45
N ALA A 119 16.17 10.60 1.28
CA ALA A 119 15.49 10.88 0.03
C ALA A 119 14.20 10.07 -0.08
N GLU A 120 13.12 10.73 -0.51
CA GLU A 120 11.87 10.05 -0.83
C GLU A 120 12.09 9.00 -1.91
N SER A 121 11.40 7.87 -1.78
CA SER A 121 11.43 6.82 -2.80
C SER A 121 10.02 6.54 -3.33
N TYR A 122 9.97 6.07 -4.57
CA TYR A 122 8.72 5.89 -5.29
C TYR A 122 8.72 4.55 -6.00
N VAL A 123 7.58 3.85 -5.97
CA VAL A 123 7.36 2.65 -6.79
C VAL A 123 6.03 2.75 -7.54
N VAL A 124 5.96 2.05 -8.67
CA VAL A 124 4.78 2.04 -9.53
C VAL A 124 3.62 1.34 -8.83
N ALA A 125 2.43 1.95 -8.83
CA ALA A 125 1.22 1.27 -8.37
C ALA A 125 0.72 0.26 -9.42
N PHE A 126 0.13 -0.85 -8.98
CA PHE A 126 -0.45 -1.79 -9.93
C PHE A 126 -1.80 -1.26 -10.46
N PRO A 127 -2.13 -1.51 -11.74
CA PRO A 127 -3.45 -1.20 -12.27
C PRO A 127 -4.52 -2.09 -11.60
N VAL A 128 -5.70 -1.52 -11.36
CA VAL A 128 -6.85 -2.24 -10.80
C VAL A 128 -7.87 -2.44 -11.92
N ASN A 129 -8.05 -3.70 -12.32
CA ASN A 129 -8.99 -4.07 -13.37
C ASN A 129 -10.22 -4.78 -12.78
N MET A 130 -11.36 -4.65 -13.44
CA MET A 130 -12.55 -5.43 -13.10
C MET A 130 -12.42 -6.85 -13.65
N LYS A 131 -12.12 -7.81 -12.77
CA LYS A 131 -11.90 -9.22 -13.14
C LYS A 131 -13.08 -9.85 -13.89
N LEU A 132 -14.32 -9.49 -13.55
CA LEU A 132 -15.51 -9.96 -14.27
C LEU A 132 -15.53 -9.49 -15.73
N VAL A 133 -15.14 -8.22 -15.98
CA VAL A 133 -15.07 -7.68 -17.35
C VAL A 133 -13.93 -8.33 -18.13
N GLU A 134 -12.76 -8.55 -17.50
CA GLU A 134 -11.65 -9.28 -18.11
C GLU A 134 -12.01 -10.75 -18.44
N ALA A 135 -12.85 -11.37 -17.62
CA ALA A 135 -13.35 -12.73 -17.83
C ALA A 135 -14.50 -12.82 -18.84
N LEU A 136 -14.86 -11.72 -19.52
CA LEU A 136 -16.03 -11.61 -20.40
C LEU A 136 -17.34 -12.01 -19.70
N LEU A 137 -17.38 -11.91 -18.37
CA LEU A 137 -18.58 -12.18 -17.59
C LEU A 137 -19.39 -10.88 -17.50
N PRO A 138 -20.63 -10.87 -18.03
CA PRO A 138 -21.49 -9.70 -17.89
C PRO A 138 -21.74 -9.44 -16.41
N GLN A 139 -21.68 -8.18 -16.00
CA GLN A 139 -22.17 -7.79 -14.67
C GLN A 139 -23.67 -8.02 -14.63
N LEU A 140 -24.10 -8.86 -13.70
CA LEU A 140 -25.51 -9.17 -13.49
C LEU A 140 -26.09 -8.20 -12.45
N THR A 141 -27.32 -7.75 -12.69
CA THR A 141 -28.12 -7.09 -11.65
C THR A 141 -28.45 -8.08 -10.52
N LEU A 142 -28.84 -7.58 -9.34
CA LEU A 142 -29.25 -8.44 -8.21
C LEU A 142 -30.37 -9.42 -8.59
N ALA A 143 -31.33 -8.98 -9.42
CA ALA A 143 -32.41 -9.83 -9.92
C ALA A 143 -31.88 -10.96 -10.83
N GLN A 144 -30.90 -10.66 -11.68
CA GLN A 144 -30.27 -11.64 -12.56
C GLN A 144 -29.35 -12.60 -11.78
N GLN A 145 -28.64 -12.13 -10.75
CA GLN A 145 -27.85 -13.00 -9.87
C GLN A 145 -28.75 -14.02 -9.16
N ALA A 146 -29.87 -13.55 -8.60
CA ALA A 146 -30.86 -14.42 -7.96
C ALA A 146 -31.48 -15.43 -8.94
N ALA A 147 -31.74 -15.01 -10.18
CA ALA A 147 -32.34 -15.87 -11.21
C ALA A 147 -31.36 -16.90 -11.81
N THR A 148 -30.06 -16.58 -11.87
CA THR A 148 -29.05 -17.44 -12.51
C THR A 148 -28.29 -18.32 -11.52
N GLY A 149 -28.42 -18.09 -10.21
CA GLY A 149 -27.69 -18.81 -9.18
C GLY A 149 -26.16 -18.57 -9.23
N ARG A 150 -25.70 -17.58 -9.98
CA ARG A 150 -24.27 -17.27 -10.14
C ARG A 150 -23.75 -16.57 -8.89
N ASN A 151 -22.75 -17.15 -8.22
CA ASN A 151 -22.04 -16.54 -7.10
C ASN A 151 -20.72 -15.91 -7.59
N ASP A 152 -20.72 -14.60 -7.83
CA ASP A 152 -19.57 -13.83 -8.33
C ASP A 152 -18.59 -13.39 -7.23
N ARG A 153 -18.81 -13.85 -5.98
CA ARG A 153 -17.91 -13.53 -4.86
C ARG A 153 -16.68 -14.43 -4.96
N PRO A 154 -15.46 -13.90 -4.78
CA PRO A 154 -14.30 -14.75 -4.59
C PRO A 154 -14.51 -15.63 -3.34
N GLU A 155 -14.23 -16.92 -3.47
CA GLU A 155 -14.11 -17.85 -2.33
C GLU A 155 -12.80 -17.61 -1.57
#